data_AF-A0A497T0R0-F1
#
_entry.id   AF-A0A497T0R0-F1
#
_cell.length_a   1.000
_cell.length_b   1.000
_cell.length_c   1.000
_cell.angle_alpha   90.00
_cell.angle_beta   90.00
_cell.angle_gamma   90.00
#
_symmetry.space_group_name_H-M   'P 1'
#
loop_
_entity.id
_entity.type
_entity.pdbx_description
1 polymer ?
#
loop_
_entity_poly.entity_id
_entity_poly.type
_entity_poly.pdbx_seq_one_letter_code
_entity_poly.pdbx_strand_id
1 'polypeptide(L)'
;MGSEKKLTPREFQTLLMVANGINTTTELAKGFRVSRPTVAGWLKRLKQSGLVDVVLRDGKYTYYCATGRAFKQPCPTCGKPLEEA
;
A
#
# COMPACT_ATOMS: atom_id res chain seq x y z
N MET A 1 -21.57 14.78 5.21
CA MET A 1 -21.02 15.15 3.89
C MET A 1 -19.55 14.80 3.87
N GLY A 2 -19.18 13.60 3.42
CA GLY A 2 -17.79 13.20 3.27
C GLY A 2 -17.22 13.92 2.06
N SER A 3 -16.29 14.86 2.28
CA SER A 3 -15.57 15.50 1.18
C SER A 3 -14.94 14.42 0.30
N GLU A 4 -15.35 14.32 -0.96
CA GLU A 4 -14.64 13.58 -2.00
C GLU A 4 -13.26 14.23 -2.16
N LYS A 5 -12.31 13.84 -1.31
CA LYS A 5 -10.92 14.30 -1.40
C LYS A 5 -10.36 13.74 -2.70
N LYS A 6 -10.26 14.60 -3.72
CA LYS A 6 -9.60 14.27 -4.98
C LYS A 6 -8.21 13.74 -4.69
N LEU A 7 -7.97 12.50 -5.10
CA LEU A 7 -6.64 11.90 -5.10
C LEU A 7 -5.71 12.78 -5.91
N THR A 8 -4.56 13.13 -5.35
CA THR A 8 -3.53 13.79 -6.15
C THR A 8 -2.99 12.79 -7.19
N PRO A 9 -2.42 13.27 -8.32
CA PRO A 9 -1.85 12.39 -9.34
C PRO A 9 -0.83 11.39 -8.77
N ARG A 10 -0.07 11.80 -7.74
CA ARG A 10 0.91 10.95 -7.05
C ARG A 10 0.27 9.87 -6.18
N GLU A 11 -0.83 10.18 -5.51
CA GLU A 11 -1.59 9.18 -4.73
C GLU A 11 -2.25 8.16 -5.66
N PHE A 12 -2.79 8.60 -6.79
CA PHE A 12 -3.32 7.71 -7.81
C PHE A 12 -2.23 6.80 -8.39
N GLN A 13 -1.04 7.35 -8.69
CA GLN A 13 0.09 6.56 -9.17
C GLN A 13 0.60 5.56 -8.12
N THR A 14 0.60 5.96 -6.85
CA THR A 14 0.93 5.06 -5.72
C THR A 14 -0.08 3.91 -5.63
N LEU A 15 -1.37 4.21 -5.79
CA LEU A 15 -2.44 3.22 -5.82
C LEU A 15 -2.26 2.21 -6.96
N LEU A 16 -1.85 2.66 -8.15
CA LEU A 16 -1.59 1.77 -9.28
C LEU A 16 -0.42 0.80 -9.01
N MET A 17 0.66 1.26 -8.34
CA MET A 17 1.77 0.37 -7.97
C MET A 17 1.34 -0.71 -6.97
N VAL A 18 0.62 -0.33 -5.91
CA VAL A 18 0.13 -1.27 -4.89
C VAL A 18 -1.06 -2.13 -5.37
N ALA A 19 -1.72 -1.72 -6.44
CA ALA A 19 -2.71 -2.57 -7.11
C ALA A 19 -2.02 -3.76 -7.79
N ASN A 20 -0.85 -3.58 -8.38
CA ASN A 20 -0.13 -4.63 -9.09
C ASN A 20 0.64 -5.60 -8.19
N GLY A 21 0.79 -5.31 -6.90
CA GLY A 21 1.52 -6.18 -5.99
C GLY A 21 1.59 -5.64 -4.56
N ILE A 22 2.18 -6.42 -3.67
CA ILE A 22 2.53 -5.99 -2.32
C ILE A 22 3.78 -5.13 -2.40
N ASN A 23 3.73 -3.93 -1.82
CA ASN A 23 4.88 -3.03 -1.79
C ASN A 23 5.11 -2.48 -0.40
N THR A 24 6.37 -2.26 -0.04
CA THR A 24 6.75 -1.53 1.16
C THR A 24 6.82 -0.01 0.91
N THR A 25 6.73 0.78 1.98
CA THR A 25 6.96 2.23 1.89
C THR A 25 8.33 2.58 1.30
N THR A 26 9.34 1.73 1.51
CA THR A 26 10.70 1.92 1.00
C THR A 26 10.78 1.69 -0.50
N GLU A 27 10.12 0.66 -1.02
CA GLU A 27 10.08 0.39 -2.47
C GLU A 27 9.32 1.47 -3.22
N LEU A 28 8.17 1.88 -2.70
CA LEU A 28 7.41 2.99 -3.25
C LEU A 28 8.23 4.29 -3.23
N ALA A 29 8.93 4.59 -2.14
CA ALA A 29 9.81 5.76 -2.04
C ALA A 29 10.92 5.74 -3.10
N LYS A 30 11.55 4.58 -3.33
CA LYS A 30 12.54 4.39 -4.40
C LYS A 30 11.94 4.57 -5.78
N GLY A 31 10.79 3.94 -6.05
CA GLY A 31 10.12 4.01 -7.35
C GLY A 31 9.66 5.41 -7.73
N PHE A 32 9.20 6.20 -6.75
CA PHE A 32 8.79 7.60 -6.96
C PHE A 32 9.93 8.61 -6.80
N ARG A 33 11.13 8.18 -6.38
CA ARG A 33 12.27 9.05 -6.02
C ARG A 33 11.89 10.14 -5.01
N VAL A 34 11.13 9.77 -3.98
CA VAL A 34 10.70 10.67 -2.89
C VAL A 34 11.06 10.10 -1.53
N SER A 35 10.98 10.94 -0.50
CA SER A 35 11.23 10.54 0.87
C SER A 35 10.18 9.55 1.39
N ARG A 36 10.60 8.57 2.18
CA ARG A 36 9.73 7.64 2.91
C ARG A 36 8.58 8.31 3.69
N PRO A 37 8.78 9.43 4.43
CA PRO A 37 7.68 10.13 5.09
C PRO A 37 6.61 10.67 4.12
N THR A 38 7.00 11.10 2.92
CA THR A 38 6.07 11.57 1.89
C THR A 38 5.15 10.44 1.44
N VAL A 39 5.72 9.27 1.13
CA VAL A 39 4.94 8.08 0.77
C VAL A 39 4.07 7.61 1.93
N ALA A 40 4.58 7.64 3.17
CA ALA A 40 3.77 7.29 4.34
C ALA A 40 2.56 8.22 4.48
N GLY A 41 2.71 9.51 4.16
CA GLY A 41 1.60 10.46 4.09
C GLY A 41 0.56 10.09 3.03
N TRP A 42 0.99 9.71 1.83
CA TRP A 42 0.10 9.22 0.76
C TRP A 42 -0.62 7.94 1.17
N LEU A 43 0.11 6.94 1.66
CA LEU A 43 -0.47 5.67 2.11
C LEU A 43 -1.47 5.87 3.26
N LYS A 44 -1.20 6.80 4.18
CA LYS A 44 -2.14 7.13 5.26
C LYS A 44 -3.45 7.70 4.70
N ARG A 45 -3.37 8.58 3.69
CA ARG A 45 -4.57 9.13 3.03
C ARG A 45 -5.30 8.07 2.22
N LEU A 46 -4.59 7.28 1.43
CA LEU A 46 -5.16 6.16 0.67
C LEU A 46 -5.86 5.14 1.59
N LYS A 47 -5.28 4.86 2.77
CA LYS A 47 -5.88 3.99 3.78
C LYS A 47 -7.15 4.60 4.39
N GLN A 48 -7.13 5.90 4.70
CA GLN A 48 -8.32 6.62 5.17
C GLN A 48 -9.46 6.62 4.13
N SER A 49 -9.11 6.58 2.85
CA SER A 49 -10.07 6.42 1.75
C SER A 49 -10.49 4.98 1.47
N GLY A 50 -9.96 3.99 2.20
CA GLY A 50 -10.27 2.57 2.00
C GLY A 50 -9.77 2.00 0.67
N LEU A 51 -8.69 2.58 0.10
CA LEU A 51 -8.14 2.14 -1.18
C LEU A 51 -6.95 1.19 -1.01
N VAL A 52 -6.27 1.24 0.13
CA VAL A 52 -5.14 0.37 0.47
C VAL A 52 -5.28 -0.20 1.87
N ASP A 53 -4.82 -1.44 1.99
CA ASP A 53 -4.73 -2.17 3.23
C ASP A 53 -3.30 -2.57 3.56
N VAL A 54 -3.10 -2.86 4.85
CA VAL A 54 -1.85 -3.40 5.36
C VAL A 54 -1.96 -4.91 5.34
N VAL A 55 -1.09 -5.55 4.57
CA VAL A 55 -1.08 -7.00 4.37
C VAL A 55 -0.27 -7.69 5.47
N LEU A 56 0.90 -7.14 5.80
CA LEU A 56 1.80 -7.72 6.78
C LEU A 56 2.64 -6.64 7.46
N ARG A 57 2.98 -6.90 8.72
CA ARG A 57 3.98 -6.14 9.47
C ARG A 57 5.01 -7.11 10.04
N ASP A 58 6.20 -7.08 9.47
CA ASP A 58 7.30 -7.99 9.84
C ASP A 58 8.25 -7.37 10.87
N GLY A 59 7.75 -6.42 11.68
CA GLY A 59 8.55 -5.60 12.61
C GLY A 59 9.49 -4.57 11.94
N LYS A 60 10.13 -4.95 10.82
CA LYS A 60 11.04 -4.12 10.03
C LYS A 60 10.36 -3.38 8.88
N TYR A 61 9.36 -4.02 8.27
CA TYR A 61 8.64 -3.47 7.12
C TYR A 61 7.13 -3.59 7.31
N THR A 62 6.41 -2.60 6.76
CA THR A 62 4.97 -2.66 6.58
C THR A 62 4.69 -2.82 5.10
N TYR A 63 3.92 -3.85 4.77
CA TYR A 63 3.55 -4.23 3.43
C TYR A 63 2.13 -3.74 3.13
N TYR A 64 1.97 -3.06 2.01
CA TYR A 64 0.70 -2.47 1.58
C TYR A 64 0.23 -3.08 0.26
N CYS A 65 -1.08 -3.23 0.12
CA CYS A 65 -1.76 -3.67 -1.11
C CYS A 65 -3.08 -2.92 -1.27
N ALA A 66 -3.70 -2.96 -2.44
CA ALA A 66 -5.05 -2.44 -2.64
C ALA A 66 -6.10 -3.22 -1.82
N THR A 67 -7.11 -2.52 -1.29
CA THR A 67 -8.14 -3.03 -0.35
C THR A 67 -8.95 -4.24 -0.85
N GLY A 68 -8.94 -4.56 -2.15
CA GLY A 68 -9.57 -5.78 -2.69
C GLY A 68 -8.62 -6.93 -3.03
N ARG A 69 -7.30 -6.76 -2.85
CA ARG A 69 -6.27 -7.74 -3.21
C ARG A 69 -5.48 -8.28 -2.02
N ALA A 70 -5.62 -7.69 -0.84
CA ALA A 70 -4.88 -8.08 0.36
C ALA A 70 -4.96 -9.59 0.66
N PHE A 71 -6.12 -10.22 0.45
CA PHE A 71 -6.32 -11.66 0.68
C PHE A 71 -5.87 -12.56 -0.48
N LYS A 72 -5.80 -12.03 -1.70
CA LYS A 72 -5.45 -12.81 -2.90
C LYS A 72 -3.95 -12.92 -3.14
N GLN A 73 -3.14 -12.10 -2.45
CA GLN A 73 -1.71 -12.07 -2.69
C GLN A 73 -0.99 -12.98 -1.68
N PRO A 74 0.03 -13.74 -2.13
CA PRO A 74 0.85 -14.52 -1.23
C PRO A 74 1.63 -13.60 -0.29
N CYS A 75 1.83 -14.06 0.94
CA CYS A 75 2.75 -13.52 1.93
C CYS A 75 4.06 -13.06 1.27
N PRO A 76 4.44 -11.78 1.40
CA PRO A 76 5.62 -11.25 0.72
C PRO A 76 6.93 -11.76 1.31
N THR A 77 6.92 -12.26 2.55
CA THR A 77 8.10 -12.80 3.25
C THR A 77 8.27 -14.30 3.09
N CYS A 78 7.18 -15.03 2.88
CA CYS A 78 7.15 -16.49 2.95
C CYS A 78 6.52 -17.17 1.72
N GLY A 79 5.94 -16.42 0.80
CA GLY A 79 5.36 -16.91 -0.45
C GLY A 79 4.06 -17.71 -0.31
N LYS A 80 3.59 -17.96 0.91
CA LYS A 80 2.35 -18.72 1.18
C LYS A 80 1.10 -17.85 1.03
N PRO A 81 -0.04 -18.38 0.57
CA PRO A 81 -1.31 -17.65 0.57
C PRO A 81 -1.70 -17.25 2.01
N LEU A 82 -2.25 -16.05 2.17
CA LEU A 82 -2.64 -15.51 3.49
C LEU A 82 -3.93 -16.11 4.06
N GLU A 83 -4.55 -17.07 3.35
CA GLU A 83 -5.78 -17.77 3.75
C GLU A 83 -5.55 -18.92 4.76
N GLU A 84 -4.29 -19.31 5.03
CA GLU A 84 -3.94 -20.38 5.99
C GLU A 84 -3.10 -19.86 7.19
N ALA A 85 -3.41 -18.67 7.73
CA ALA A 85 -2.75 -18.11 8.92
C ALA A 85 -3.73 -17.86 10.07
#